data_AF-A0A520TF68-F1
#
_entry.id   AF-A0A520TF68-F1
#
_cell.length_a   1.000
_cell.length_b   1.000
_cell.length_c   1.000
_cell.angle_alpha   90.00
_cell.angle_beta   90.00
_cell.angle_gamma   90.00
#
_symmetry.space_group_name_H-M   'P 1'
#
loop_
_entity.id
_entity.type
_entity.pdbx_description
1 polymer ?
#
loop_
_entity_poly.entity_id
_entity_poly.type
_entity_poly.pdbx_seq_one_letter_code
_entity_poly.pdbx_strand_id
1 'polypeptide(L)'
;MASFFSRSELIPLWLLLGFFAITYFYPSNDRTSYLEFISKYGRLALIPVLASVLMSQANRHIIGQGFLSGMAIVLAMSYAIWFGIDPVYFGAKATDMYAIPSNPTVFKSHITHNFFLVVAIYLWLLCFFRTEKLALKGVYAALTLLGLVNLFGMIDGRTGWLVFMVIPLYFGYQKLGFKGFLLAGFVFAAMLVAAYFLVDNIHDRFSTTWLEIQQVLRDKPQQGTSIGERVIYLTSSWSAFLQAPFFGYGLGGVQGAVQPFTSAAGWPTFYNPHNQFLMLMLQGGLLALVFYIWFFGLAVFKSATSVWSSTFVLPLLMIYFVGNLLNSFHFDFAESVAFVILYAVLLGATAWD
;
A
#
# COMPACT_ATOMS: atom_id res chain seq x y z
N MET A 1 -19.79 16.62 -15.25
CA MET A 1 -19.85 15.73 -14.05
C MET A 1 -20.60 14.43 -14.35
N ALA A 2 -21.80 14.47 -14.96
CA ALA A 2 -22.58 13.27 -15.30
C ALA A 2 -21.82 12.23 -16.16
N SER A 3 -20.91 12.67 -17.04
CA SER A 3 -20.12 11.77 -17.91
C SER A 3 -19.12 10.89 -17.15
N PHE A 4 -18.64 11.28 -15.97
CA PHE A 4 -17.64 10.48 -15.25
C PHE A 4 -18.25 9.28 -14.53
N PHE A 5 -19.48 9.39 -14.04
CA PHE A 5 -20.17 8.30 -13.35
C PHE A 5 -20.56 7.18 -14.32
N SER A 6 -20.81 7.51 -15.58
CA SER A 6 -21.20 6.57 -16.64
C SER A 6 -20.02 5.99 -17.42
N ARG A 7 -18.77 6.26 -17.00
CA ARG A 7 -17.60 5.72 -17.70
C ARG A 7 -17.55 4.20 -17.60
N SER A 8 -17.32 3.55 -18.74
CA SER A 8 -17.27 2.09 -18.83
C SER A 8 -16.15 1.50 -17.96
N GLU A 9 -15.08 2.26 -17.72
CA GLU A 9 -13.99 1.88 -16.81
C GLU A 9 -14.43 1.74 -15.34
N LEU A 10 -15.55 2.35 -14.95
CA LEU A 10 -16.09 2.27 -13.59
C LEU A 10 -17.13 1.16 -13.41
N ILE A 11 -17.56 0.50 -14.50
CA ILE A 11 -18.51 -0.63 -14.41
C ILE A 11 -18.08 -1.69 -13.39
N PRO A 12 -16.84 -2.25 -13.43
CA PRO A 12 -16.44 -3.25 -12.43
C PRO A 12 -16.41 -2.71 -11.00
N LEU A 13 -16.11 -1.43 -10.81
CA LEU A 13 -16.17 -0.80 -9.49
C LEU A 13 -17.61 -0.73 -8.98
N TRP A 14 -18.56 -0.32 -9.83
CA TRP A 14 -19.97 -0.25 -9.45
C TRP A 14 -20.56 -1.62 -9.18
N LEU A 15 -20.17 -2.64 -9.95
CA LEU A 15 -20.54 -4.03 -9.68
C LEU A 15 -19.99 -4.51 -8.33
N LEU A 16 -18.72 -4.20 -8.03
CA LEU A 16 -18.12 -4.54 -6.74
C LEU A 16 -18.83 -3.86 -5.57
N LEU A 17 -19.07 -2.55 -5.65
CA LEU A 17 -19.74 -1.79 -4.59
C LEU A 17 -21.21 -2.20 -4.43
N GLY A 18 -21.92 -2.44 -5.53
CA GLY A 18 -23.28 -2.94 -5.53
C GLY A 18 -23.36 -4.34 -4.90
N PHE A 19 -22.42 -5.22 -5.23
CA PHE A 19 -22.33 -6.55 -4.63
C PHE A 19 -22.05 -6.45 -3.12
N PHE A 20 -21.11 -5.60 -2.69
CA PHE A 20 -20.87 -5.35 -1.27
C PHE A 20 -22.08 -4.78 -0.52
N ALA A 21 -22.86 -3.91 -1.15
CA ALA A 21 -24.11 -3.44 -0.57
C ALA A 21 -25.14 -4.57 -0.37
N ILE A 22 -25.20 -5.53 -1.29
CA ILE A 22 -26.09 -6.71 -1.16
C ILE A 22 -25.64 -7.61 0.01
N THR A 23 -24.35 -7.65 0.35
CA THR A 23 -23.87 -8.45 1.48
C THR A 23 -24.42 -8.00 2.84
N TYR A 24 -25.11 -6.85 2.90
CA TYR A 24 -25.89 -6.45 4.07
C TYR A 24 -26.90 -7.52 4.52
N PHE A 25 -27.44 -8.29 3.57
CA PHE A 25 -28.41 -9.34 3.83
C PHE A 25 -27.77 -10.70 4.16
N TYR A 26 -26.44 -10.80 4.18
CA TYR A 26 -25.77 -12.05 4.54
C TYR A 26 -25.94 -12.32 6.03
N PRO A 27 -25.91 -13.59 6.45
CA PRO A 27 -25.82 -13.93 7.87
C PRO A 27 -24.60 -13.24 8.48
N SER A 28 -24.84 -12.25 9.34
CA SER A 28 -23.79 -11.49 9.99
C SER A 28 -23.82 -11.78 11.48
N ASN A 29 -22.65 -12.09 12.03
CA ASN A 29 -22.44 -12.15 13.47
C ASN A 29 -22.12 -10.76 14.05
N ASP A 30 -21.87 -9.75 13.21
CA ASP A 30 -21.58 -8.38 13.63
C ASP A 30 -22.03 -7.32 12.58
N ARG A 31 -23.11 -6.61 12.91
CA ARG A 31 -23.63 -5.53 12.07
C ARG A 31 -22.75 -4.27 12.11
N THR A 32 -21.93 -4.10 13.15
CA THR A 32 -21.00 -2.97 13.26
C THR A 32 -19.82 -3.14 12.29
N SER A 33 -19.28 -4.35 12.17
CA SER A 33 -18.31 -4.72 11.12
C SER A 33 -18.80 -4.38 9.71
N TYR A 34 -20.05 -4.71 9.36
CA TYR A 34 -20.60 -4.34 8.04
C TYR A 34 -20.52 -2.82 7.78
N LEU A 35 -20.96 -2.01 8.74
CA LEU A 35 -20.98 -0.55 8.62
C LEU A 35 -19.56 0.03 8.49
N GLU A 36 -18.60 -0.54 9.21
CA GLU A 36 -17.20 -0.15 9.11
C GLU A 36 -16.65 -0.41 7.70
N PHE A 37 -16.84 -1.62 7.18
CA PHE A 37 -16.33 -2.01 5.86
C PHE A 37 -17.00 -1.24 4.72
N ILE A 38 -18.33 -1.06 4.76
CA ILE A 38 -19.02 -0.33 3.68
C ILE A 38 -18.62 1.14 3.68
N SER A 39 -18.36 1.75 4.85
CA SER A 39 -17.82 3.11 4.95
C SER A 39 -16.42 3.21 4.33
N LYS A 40 -15.58 2.20 4.55
CA LYS A 40 -14.22 2.12 4.00
C LYS A 40 -14.24 1.99 2.47
N TYR A 41 -15.01 1.06 1.92
CA TYR A 41 -15.13 0.87 0.47
C TYR A 41 -15.93 1.97 -0.23
N GLY A 42 -16.90 2.58 0.47
CA GLY A 42 -17.72 3.68 -0.06
C GLY A 42 -16.91 4.88 -0.52
N ARG A 43 -15.69 5.07 -0.01
CA ARG A 43 -14.75 6.11 -0.48
C ARG A 43 -14.40 5.96 -1.97
N LEU A 44 -14.42 4.75 -2.51
CA LEU A 44 -14.18 4.50 -3.93
C LEU A 44 -15.24 5.17 -4.82
N ALA A 45 -16.45 5.41 -4.30
CA ALA A 45 -17.49 6.16 -5.02
C ALA A 45 -17.13 7.64 -5.23
N LEU A 46 -16.10 8.18 -4.55
CA LEU A 46 -15.62 9.55 -4.74
C LEU A 46 -14.73 9.71 -5.98
N ILE A 47 -14.26 8.62 -6.58
CA ILE A 47 -13.40 8.63 -7.78
C ILE A 47 -13.96 9.53 -8.89
N PRO A 48 -15.22 9.37 -9.38
CA PRO A 48 -15.74 10.21 -10.47
C PRO A 48 -15.86 11.70 -10.09
N VAL A 49 -16.15 12.00 -8.82
CA VAL A 49 -16.22 13.39 -8.33
C VAL A 49 -14.84 14.03 -8.39
N LEU A 50 -13.84 13.37 -7.80
CA LEU A 50 -12.46 13.88 -7.80
C LEU A 50 -11.85 13.90 -9.20
N ALA A 51 -12.22 12.96 -10.07
CA ALA A 51 -11.76 12.95 -11.46
C ALA A 51 -12.20 14.21 -12.21
N SER A 52 -13.43 14.70 -11.95
CA SER A 52 -13.92 15.94 -12.56
C SER A 52 -13.12 17.18 -12.14
N VAL A 53 -12.65 17.22 -10.88
CA VAL A 53 -11.77 18.29 -10.39
C VAL A 53 -10.36 18.15 -10.99
N LEU A 54 -9.90 16.91 -11.16
CA LEU A 54 -8.56 16.57 -11.63
C LEU A 54 -8.42 16.52 -13.14
N MET A 55 -9.45 16.94 -13.89
CA MET A 55 -9.35 17.22 -15.33
C MET A 55 -8.35 18.34 -15.64
N SER A 56 -8.25 19.33 -14.75
CA SER A 56 -7.30 20.43 -14.91
C SER A 56 -5.87 19.97 -14.63
N GLN A 57 -4.96 20.24 -15.56
CA GLN A 57 -3.53 19.99 -15.37
C GLN A 57 -2.96 20.78 -14.19
N ALA A 58 -3.44 22.01 -13.97
CA ALA A 58 -3.03 22.83 -12.83
C ALA A 58 -3.39 22.15 -11.50
N ASN A 59 -4.60 21.60 -11.39
CA ASN A 59 -5.03 20.89 -10.18
C ASN A 59 -4.18 19.63 -9.93
N ARG A 60 -3.87 18.85 -10.98
CA ARG A 60 -2.97 17.70 -10.86
C ARG A 60 -1.58 18.11 -10.37
N HIS A 61 -1.07 19.24 -10.86
CA HIS A 61 0.23 19.76 -10.44
C HIS A 61 0.22 20.20 -8.96
N ILE A 62 -0.81 20.94 -8.54
CA ILE A 62 -0.98 21.38 -7.14
C ILE A 62 -1.04 20.19 -6.19
N ILE A 63 -1.82 19.15 -6.51
CA ILE A 63 -1.89 17.94 -5.67
C ILE A 63 -0.53 17.24 -5.61
N GLY A 64 0.16 17.09 -6.74
CA GLY A 64 1.49 16.46 -6.77
C GLY A 64 2.52 17.25 -5.92
N GLN A 65 2.52 18.57 -6.03
CA GLN A 65 3.39 19.45 -5.23
C GLN A 65 3.04 19.41 -3.75
N GLY A 66 1.75 19.43 -3.41
CA GLY A 66 1.26 19.32 -2.04
C GLY A 66 1.68 18.00 -1.40
N PHE A 67 1.54 16.89 -2.12
CA PHE A 67 2.01 15.57 -1.67
C PHE A 67 3.53 15.55 -1.44
N LEU A 68 4.33 16.00 -2.41
CA LEU A 68 5.79 15.99 -2.30
C LEU A 68 6.30 16.89 -1.17
N SER A 69 5.66 18.05 -0.97
CA SER A 69 6.01 18.99 0.10
C SER A 69 5.61 18.42 1.47
N GLY A 70 4.42 17.83 1.58
CA GLY A 70 3.98 17.14 2.78
C GLY A 70 4.91 15.99 3.16
N MET A 71 5.35 15.20 2.18
CA MET A 71 6.30 14.11 2.42
C MET A 71 7.70 14.59 2.78
N ALA A 72 8.14 15.74 2.28
CA ALA A 72 9.38 16.36 2.72
C ALA A 72 9.30 16.81 4.19
N ILE A 73 8.14 17.32 4.63
CA ILE A 73 7.89 17.68 6.04
C ILE A 73 7.88 16.43 6.91
N VAL A 74 7.16 15.37 6.50
CA VAL A 74 7.15 14.07 7.21
C VAL A 74 8.56 13.53 7.35
N LEU A 75 9.38 13.59 6.29
CA LEU A 75 10.76 13.17 6.32
C LEU A 75 11.58 14.01 7.31
N ALA A 76 11.48 15.33 7.28
CA ALA A 76 12.17 16.22 8.20
C ALA A 76 11.80 15.96 9.67
N MET A 77 10.50 15.77 9.97
CA MET A 77 10.01 15.40 11.30
C MET A 77 10.53 14.03 11.74
N SER A 78 10.61 13.06 10.82
CA SER A 78 11.18 11.75 11.12
C SER A 78 12.66 11.83 11.50
N TYR A 79 13.46 12.63 10.80
CA TYR A 79 14.84 12.90 11.20
C TYR A 79 14.93 13.62 12.54
N ALA A 80 14.04 14.58 12.81
CA ALA A 80 14.00 15.27 14.09
C ALA A 80 13.77 14.30 15.26
N ILE A 81 12.80 13.39 15.13
CA ILE A 81 12.53 12.34 16.13
C ILE A 81 13.74 11.40 16.28
N TRP A 82 14.36 11.01 15.17
CA TRP A 82 15.56 10.17 15.18
C TRP A 82 16.73 10.81 15.93
N PHE A 83 16.90 12.14 15.81
CA PHE A 83 17.87 12.92 16.57
C PHE A 83 17.44 13.22 18.03
N GLY A 84 16.31 12.68 18.48
CA GLY A 84 15.85 12.78 19.86
C GLY A 84 14.97 13.99 20.16
N ILE A 85 14.46 14.71 19.14
CA ILE A 85 13.45 15.75 19.36
C ILE A 85 12.13 15.08 19.73
N ASP A 86 11.51 15.57 20.80
CA ASP A 86 10.24 15.02 21.30
C ASP A 86 9.13 15.13 20.23
N PRO A 87 8.49 14.00 19.84
CA PRO A 87 7.40 14.00 18.87
C PRO A 87 6.19 14.86 19.27
N VAL A 88 6.03 15.19 20.55
CA VAL A 88 4.97 16.09 21.05
C VAL A 88 5.05 17.46 20.36
N TYR A 89 6.26 17.95 20.03
CA TYR A 89 6.43 19.21 19.31
C TYR A 89 5.86 19.18 17.88
N PHE A 90 5.64 18.00 17.32
CA PHE A 90 5.04 17.80 16.00
C PHE A 90 3.57 17.38 16.06
N GLY A 91 2.97 17.35 17.26
CA GLY A 91 1.62 16.83 17.47
C GLY A 91 1.53 15.31 17.27
N ALA A 92 2.65 14.59 17.25
CA ALA A 92 2.70 13.15 17.21
C ALA A 92 2.69 12.61 18.65
N LYS A 93 1.88 11.57 18.90
CA LYS A 93 1.88 10.86 20.18
C LYS A 93 2.85 9.70 20.08
N ALA A 94 3.95 9.76 20.84
CA ALA A 94 4.82 8.62 21.04
C ALA A 94 4.02 7.45 21.62
N THR A 95 4.28 6.26 21.11
CA THR A 95 3.89 5.00 21.77
C THR A 95 5.14 4.16 21.95
N ASP A 96 5.01 2.98 22.55
CA ASP A 96 6.15 2.05 22.72
C ASP A 96 6.73 1.58 21.37
N MET A 97 6.01 1.77 20.25
CA MET A 97 6.39 1.28 18.93
C MET A 97 6.49 2.37 17.85
N TYR A 98 5.91 3.55 18.07
CA TYR A 98 5.78 4.58 17.04
C TYR A 98 6.23 5.95 17.55
N ALA A 99 6.77 6.75 16.63
CA ALA A 99 7.27 8.09 16.92
C ALA A 99 8.34 8.10 18.04
N ILE A 100 9.24 7.12 17.99
CA ILE A 100 10.38 6.98 18.91
C ILE A 100 11.70 7.02 18.13
N PRO A 101 12.85 7.34 18.75
CA PRO A 101 14.12 7.43 18.00
C PRO A 101 14.50 6.15 17.25
N SER A 102 14.20 4.97 17.80
CA SER A 102 14.46 3.68 17.13
C SER A 102 13.47 3.34 16.01
N ASN A 103 12.32 4.02 15.95
CA ASN A 103 11.33 3.88 14.89
C ASN A 103 10.61 5.23 14.66
N PRO A 104 11.26 6.18 13.97
CA PRO A 104 10.85 7.58 13.96
C PRO A 104 9.72 7.86 12.97
N THR A 105 8.64 7.09 13.04
CA THR A 105 7.43 7.27 12.21
C THR A 105 6.70 8.55 12.58
N VAL A 106 6.06 9.20 11.60
CA VAL A 106 5.29 10.44 11.84
C VAL A 106 3.83 10.23 11.40
N PHE A 107 2.88 10.67 12.24
CA PHE A 107 1.41 10.61 12.06
C PHE A 107 0.78 9.21 11.93
N LYS A 108 1.48 8.21 11.39
CA LYS A 108 0.96 6.87 11.06
C LYS A 108 1.99 5.79 11.34
N SER A 109 1.58 4.52 11.19
CA SER A 109 2.45 3.35 11.37
C SER A 109 3.59 3.33 10.36
N HIS A 110 4.60 2.50 10.62
CA HIS A 110 5.73 2.27 9.72
C HIS A 110 5.29 1.76 8.33
N ILE A 111 4.15 1.07 8.23
CA ILE A 111 3.61 0.56 6.96
C ILE A 111 3.16 1.74 6.10
N THR A 112 2.31 2.60 6.65
CA THR A 112 1.79 3.79 5.97
C THR A 112 2.92 4.76 5.64
N HIS A 113 3.80 5.03 6.62
CA HIS A 113 4.95 5.92 6.45
C HIS A 113 5.82 5.47 5.28
N ASN A 114 6.25 4.20 5.28
CA ASN A 114 7.12 3.69 4.24
C ASN A 114 6.42 3.61 2.88
N PHE A 115 5.13 3.25 2.83
CA PHE A 115 4.38 3.22 1.58
C PHE A 115 4.38 4.60 0.89
N PHE A 116 4.02 5.66 1.61
CA PHE A 116 4.01 7.01 1.06
C PHE A 116 5.41 7.56 0.78
N LEU A 117 6.41 7.18 1.59
CA LEU A 117 7.79 7.55 1.34
C LEU A 117 8.32 6.93 0.05
N VAL A 118 7.97 5.68 -0.28
CA VAL A 118 8.33 5.07 -1.56
C VAL A 118 7.68 5.82 -2.73
N VAL A 119 6.41 6.20 -2.62
CA VAL A 119 5.73 7.04 -3.63
C VAL A 119 6.45 8.39 -3.79
N ALA A 120 6.84 9.03 -2.68
CA ALA A 120 7.58 10.30 -2.70
C ALA A 120 8.96 10.16 -3.34
N ILE A 121 9.72 9.11 -3.00
CA ILE A 121 11.02 8.80 -3.59
C ILE A 121 10.91 8.63 -5.11
N TYR A 122 9.90 7.89 -5.57
CA TYR A 122 9.65 7.76 -7.01
C TYR A 122 9.44 9.11 -7.69
N LEU A 123 8.58 9.96 -7.12
CA LEU A 123 8.24 11.27 -7.67
C LEU A 123 9.40 12.27 -7.57
N TRP A 124 10.19 12.27 -6.49
CA TRP A 124 11.40 13.07 -6.36
C TRP A 124 12.46 12.66 -7.38
N LEU A 125 12.64 11.36 -7.63
CA LEU A 125 13.50 10.86 -8.71
C LEU A 125 13.05 11.38 -10.08
N LEU A 126 11.74 11.36 -10.37
CA LEU A 126 11.22 11.93 -11.62
C LEU A 126 11.50 13.44 -11.71
N CYS A 127 11.30 14.19 -10.62
CA CYS A 127 11.59 15.61 -10.57
C CYS A 127 13.09 15.89 -10.76
N PHE A 128 13.98 15.06 -10.19
CA PHE A 128 15.42 15.13 -10.38
C PHE A 128 15.82 14.95 -11.85
N PHE A 129 15.24 13.96 -12.55
CA PHE A 129 15.56 13.71 -13.96
C PHE A 129 14.98 14.76 -14.91
N ARG A 130 13.85 15.38 -14.55
CA ARG A 130 13.14 16.34 -15.41
C ARG A 130 13.53 17.80 -15.18
N THR A 131 14.15 18.14 -14.05
CA THR A 131 14.54 19.52 -13.76
C THR A 131 15.87 19.88 -14.42
N GLU A 132 15.91 21.03 -15.09
CA GLU A 132 17.15 21.60 -15.64
C GLU A 132 17.89 22.50 -14.63
N LYS A 133 17.19 22.97 -13.59
CA LYS A 133 17.76 23.86 -12.57
C LYS A 133 18.63 23.08 -11.60
N LEU A 134 19.93 23.36 -11.58
CA LEU A 134 20.91 22.64 -10.75
C LEU A 134 20.56 22.69 -9.25
N ALA A 135 20.08 23.84 -8.74
CA ALA A 135 19.68 23.98 -7.34
C ALA A 135 18.54 23.02 -6.97
N LEU A 136 17.48 22.94 -7.79
CA LEU A 136 16.36 22.02 -7.56
C LEU A 136 16.78 20.57 -7.74
N LYS A 137 17.72 20.30 -8.65
CA LYS A 137 18.30 18.97 -8.83
C LYS A 137 18.99 18.49 -7.54
N GLY A 138 19.77 19.36 -6.90
CA GLY A 138 20.38 19.10 -5.60
C GLY A 138 19.34 18.80 -4.51
N VAL A 139 18.25 19.57 -4.46
CA VAL A 139 17.16 19.36 -3.49
C VAL A 139 16.51 17.99 -3.68
N TYR A 140 16.11 17.62 -4.91
CA TYR A 140 15.47 16.32 -5.14
C TYR A 140 16.42 15.15 -4.92
N ALA A 141 17.71 15.31 -5.22
CA ALA A 141 18.73 14.32 -4.88
C ALA A 141 18.86 14.14 -3.36
N ALA A 142 18.93 15.24 -2.61
CA ALA A 142 19.00 15.20 -1.15
C ALA A 142 17.76 14.55 -0.54
N LEU A 143 16.55 14.94 -0.97
CA LEU A 143 15.30 14.34 -0.49
C LEU A 143 15.23 12.83 -0.80
N THR A 144 15.66 12.43 -1.99
CA THR A 144 15.73 11.02 -2.38
C THR A 144 16.70 10.25 -1.47
N LEU A 145 17.93 10.74 -1.29
CA LEU A 145 18.94 10.09 -0.45
C LEU A 145 18.50 10.00 1.01
N LEU A 146 18.00 11.10 1.58
CA LEU A 146 17.47 11.13 2.93
C LEU A 146 16.28 10.19 3.09
N GLY A 147 15.40 10.11 2.08
CA GLY A 147 14.29 9.18 2.04
C GLY A 147 14.74 7.72 2.03
N LEU A 148 15.78 7.39 1.26
CA LEU A 148 16.35 6.03 1.23
C LEU A 148 16.97 5.64 2.58
N VAL A 149 17.75 6.54 3.20
CA VAL A 149 18.30 6.32 4.54
C VAL A 149 17.18 6.13 5.56
N ASN A 150 16.10 6.91 5.47
CA ASN A 150 14.95 6.77 6.34
C ASN A 150 14.24 5.42 6.17
N LEU A 151 13.96 5.04 4.92
CA LEU A 151 13.28 3.80 4.56
C LEU A 151 14.05 2.54 4.98
N PHE A 152 15.36 2.51 4.73
CA PHE A 152 16.19 1.31 4.95
C PHE A 152 16.87 1.28 6.32
N GLY A 153 17.27 2.44 6.85
CA GLY A 153 18.10 2.55 8.05
C GLY A 153 17.37 2.98 9.32
N MET A 154 16.25 3.69 9.21
CA MET A 154 15.58 4.30 10.37
C MET A 154 14.24 3.63 10.70
N ILE A 155 13.31 3.54 9.75
CA ILE A 155 11.93 3.08 10.02
C ILE A 155 11.85 1.56 10.06
N ASP A 156 11.25 1.00 11.11
CA ASP A 156 11.09 -0.44 11.28
C ASP A 156 9.90 -1.01 10.47
N GLY A 157 10.07 -1.13 9.15
CA GLY A 157 9.01 -1.55 8.25
C GLY A 157 9.47 -2.29 7.01
N ARG A 158 9.55 -3.62 7.11
CA ARG A 158 9.96 -4.56 6.03
C ARG A 158 9.12 -4.45 4.75
N THR A 159 7.82 -4.18 4.89
CA THR A 159 6.91 -3.94 3.75
C THR A 159 7.43 -2.82 2.83
N GLY A 160 8.04 -1.78 3.39
CA GLY A 160 8.61 -0.67 2.63
C GLY A 160 9.70 -1.10 1.65
N TRP A 161 10.52 -2.07 2.04
CA TRP A 161 11.61 -2.58 1.20
C TRP A 161 11.05 -3.37 0.01
N LEU A 162 10.03 -4.18 0.25
CA LEU A 162 9.33 -4.94 -0.78
C LEU A 162 8.55 -4.02 -1.73
N VAL A 163 7.91 -2.98 -1.22
CA VAL A 163 7.23 -1.99 -2.07
C VAL A 163 8.23 -1.16 -2.89
N PHE A 164 9.37 -0.79 -2.31
CA PHE A 164 10.43 -0.05 -2.99
C PHE A 164 11.00 -0.78 -4.20
N MET A 165 11.07 -2.12 -4.18
CA MET A 165 11.62 -2.91 -5.29
C MET A 165 10.94 -2.60 -6.63
N VAL A 166 9.69 -2.13 -6.62
CA VAL A 166 8.96 -1.71 -7.83
C VAL A 166 9.70 -0.62 -8.58
N ILE A 167 10.33 0.34 -7.90
CA ILE A 167 11.00 1.49 -8.55
C ILE A 167 12.14 1.05 -9.49
N PRO A 168 13.19 0.35 -9.03
CA PRO A 168 14.28 -0.08 -9.91
C PRO A 168 13.81 -1.08 -10.96
N LEU A 169 12.92 -2.02 -10.61
CA LEU A 169 12.37 -2.99 -11.56
C LEU A 169 11.61 -2.30 -12.70
N TYR A 170 10.80 -1.30 -12.36
CA TYR A 170 10.02 -0.55 -13.32
C TYR A 170 10.89 0.34 -14.21
N PHE A 171 11.89 1.03 -13.65
CA PHE A 171 12.85 1.79 -14.46
C PHE A 171 13.70 0.90 -15.36
N GLY A 172 14.15 -0.25 -14.86
CA GLY A 172 14.86 -1.26 -15.65
C GLY A 172 14.00 -1.72 -16.82
N TYR A 173 12.73 -2.04 -16.56
CA TYR A 173 11.77 -2.40 -17.60
C TYR A 173 11.56 -1.31 -18.64
N GLN A 174 11.38 -0.05 -18.22
CA GLN A 174 11.20 1.06 -19.17
C GLN A 174 12.43 1.29 -20.07
N LYS A 175 13.65 1.03 -19.57
CA LYS A 175 14.89 1.31 -20.31
C LYS A 175 15.31 0.17 -21.23
N LEU A 176 15.18 -1.09 -20.79
CA LEU A 176 15.74 -2.25 -21.50
C LEU A 176 14.73 -3.41 -21.62
N GLY A 177 13.44 -3.16 -21.38
CA GLY A 177 12.40 -4.18 -21.37
C GLY A 177 12.64 -5.25 -20.31
N PHE A 178 12.25 -6.49 -20.60
CA PHE A 178 12.40 -7.60 -19.66
C PHE A 178 13.85 -7.86 -19.21
N LYS A 179 14.84 -7.60 -20.08
CA LYS A 179 16.26 -7.71 -19.70
C LYS A 179 16.64 -6.72 -18.60
N GLY A 180 16.15 -5.48 -18.70
CA GLY A 180 16.38 -4.46 -17.68
C GLY A 180 15.66 -4.76 -16.38
N PHE A 181 14.45 -5.34 -16.45
CA PHE A 181 13.74 -5.83 -15.27
C PHE A 181 14.57 -6.87 -14.50
N LEU A 182 15.08 -7.89 -15.20
CA LEU A 182 15.92 -8.93 -14.58
C LEU A 182 17.23 -8.37 -14.01
N LEU A 183 17.91 -7.50 -14.78
CA LEU A 183 19.14 -6.85 -14.32
C LEU A 183 18.89 -5.99 -13.07
N ALA A 184 17.83 -5.18 -13.08
CA ALA A 184 17.46 -4.35 -11.93
C ALA A 184 17.11 -5.21 -10.70
N GLY A 185 16.43 -6.35 -10.90
CA GLY A 185 16.14 -7.29 -9.83
C GLY A 185 17.40 -7.91 -9.24
N PHE A 186 18.34 -8.33 -10.08
CA PHE A 186 19.63 -8.86 -9.65
C PHE A 186 20.44 -7.81 -8.88
N VAL A 187 20.55 -6.59 -9.41
CA VAL A 187 21.26 -5.48 -8.75
C VAL A 187 20.61 -5.15 -7.40
N PHE A 188 19.28 -5.07 -7.34
CA PHE A 188 18.57 -4.80 -6.10
C PHE A 188 18.81 -5.91 -5.05
N ALA A 189 18.75 -7.18 -5.45
CA ALA A 189 19.06 -8.30 -4.56
C ALA A 189 20.53 -8.26 -4.08
N ALA A 190 21.48 -8.00 -4.97
CA ALA A 190 22.89 -7.86 -4.61
C ALA A 190 23.12 -6.69 -3.64
N MET A 191 22.40 -5.57 -3.82
CA MET A 191 22.44 -4.43 -2.89
C MET A 191 21.89 -4.79 -1.51
N LEU A 192 20.79 -5.55 -1.42
CA LEU A 192 20.25 -6.01 -0.14
C LEU A 192 21.22 -6.96 0.58
N VAL A 193 21.86 -7.86 -0.18
CA VAL A 193 22.88 -8.77 0.38
C VAL A 193 24.09 -7.98 0.86
N ALA A 194 24.59 -7.02 0.08
CA ALA A 194 25.68 -6.16 0.52
C ALA A 194 25.29 -5.37 1.78
N ALA A 195 24.08 -4.79 1.81
CA ALA A 195 23.56 -4.05 2.96
C ALA A 195 23.44 -4.92 4.22
N TYR A 196 23.08 -6.20 4.09
CA TYR A 196 23.07 -7.16 5.20
C TYR A 196 24.44 -7.33 5.86
N PHE A 197 25.54 -7.27 5.09
CA PHE A 197 26.90 -7.41 5.64
C PHE A 197 27.52 -6.07 6.06
N LEU A 198 27.02 -4.95 5.55
CA LEU A 198 27.64 -3.63 5.73
C LEU A 198 26.89 -2.71 6.70
N VAL A 199 25.64 -3.02 7.05
CA VAL A 199 24.78 -2.14 7.85
C VAL A 199 24.13 -2.94 8.98
N ASP A 200 24.55 -2.67 10.22
CA ASP A 200 24.13 -3.41 11.43
C ASP A 200 22.60 -3.45 11.60
N ASN A 201 21.92 -2.31 11.43
CA ASN A 201 20.44 -2.27 11.52
C ASN A 201 19.77 -3.20 10.49
N ILE A 202 20.34 -3.33 9.30
CA ILE A 202 19.81 -4.23 8.26
C ILE A 202 20.13 -5.67 8.62
N HIS A 203 21.35 -5.95 9.09
CA HIS A 203 21.76 -7.24 9.63
C HIS A 203 20.77 -7.76 10.68
N ASP A 204 20.53 -6.97 11.73
CA ASP A 204 19.66 -7.34 12.85
C ASP A 204 18.22 -7.63 12.42
N ARG A 205 17.71 -6.85 11.45
CA ARG A 205 16.35 -7.05 10.90
C ARG A 205 16.24 -8.33 10.09
N PHE A 206 17.24 -8.65 9.26
CA PHE A 206 17.27 -9.91 8.54
C PHE A 206 17.43 -11.09 9.49
N SER A 207 18.30 -10.98 10.50
CA SER A 207 18.50 -12.01 11.53
C SER A 207 17.23 -12.26 12.34
N THR A 208 16.52 -11.21 12.75
CA THR A 208 15.22 -11.33 13.43
C THR A 208 14.17 -11.98 12.53
N THR A 209 14.08 -11.55 11.26
CA THR A 209 13.17 -12.14 10.27
C THR A 209 13.46 -13.62 10.05
N TRP A 210 14.74 -14.00 9.97
CA TRP A 210 15.15 -15.38 9.84
C TRP A 210 14.72 -16.21 11.04
N LEU A 211 14.92 -15.71 12.26
CA LEU A 211 14.48 -16.38 13.48
C LEU A 211 12.96 -16.56 13.52
N GLU A 212 12.19 -15.52 13.18
CA GLU A 212 10.72 -15.60 13.07
C GLU A 212 10.28 -16.65 12.04
N ILE A 213 10.91 -16.70 10.86
CA ILE A 213 10.65 -17.72 9.83
C ILE A 213 10.97 -19.13 10.37
N GLN A 214 12.11 -19.31 11.04
CA GLN A 214 12.49 -20.60 11.62
C GLN A 214 11.55 -21.05 12.73
N GLN A 215 10.92 -20.13 13.45
CA GLN A 215 9.87 -20.46 14.43
C GLN A 215 8.60 -20.94 13.74
N VAL A 216 8.18 -20.25 12.68
CA VAL A 216 7.02 -20.66 11.86
C VAL A 216 7.24 -22.02 11.21
N LEU A 217 8.41 -22.26 10.60
CA LEU A 217 8.73 -23.55 9.95
C LEU A 217 8.78 -24.73 10.92
N ARG A 218 8.85 -24.46 12.23
CA ARG A 218 8.78 -25.47 13.30
C ARG A 218 7.39 -25.54 13.94
N ASP A 219 6.37 -25.01 13.27
CA ASP A 219 4.98 -24.90 13.73
C ASP A 219 4.85 -24.20 15.09
N LYS A 220 5.70 -23.20 15.34
CA LYS A 220 5.72 -22.39 16.59
C LYS A 220 5.61 -20.89 16.31
N PRO A 221 4.62 -20.41 15.51
CA PRO A 221 4.41 -18.98 15.32
C PRO A 221 4.20 -18.28 16.67
N GLN A 222 4.91 -17.18 16.91
CA GLN A 222 4.88 -16.43 18.17
C GLN A 222 3.94 -15.22 18.05
N GLN A 223 3.07 -15.03 19.04
CA GLN A 223 2.26 -13.82 19.18
C GLN A 223 3.14 -12.59 19.40
N GLY A 224 2.73 -11.45 18.85
CA GLY A 224 3.50 -10.21 18.91
C GLY A 224 4.68 -10.14 17.93
N THR A 225 4.92 -11.18 17.13
CA THR A 225 5.86 -11.12 16.00
C THR A 225 5.13 -10.87 14.69
N SER A 226 5.71 -10.04 13.82
CA SER A 226 5.05 -9.65 12.56
C SER A 226 4.84 -10.83 11.62
N ILE A 227 5.81 -11.76 11.51
CA ILE A 227 5.65 -12.95 10.65
C ILE A 227 4.69 -13.96 11.29
N GLY A 228 4.75 -14.17 12.61
CA GLY A 228 3.84 -15.09 13.31
C GLY A 228 2.38 -14.69 13.11
N GLU A 229 2.07 -13.40 13.35
CA GLU A 229 0.74 -12.82 13.11
C GLU A 229 0.28 -13.02 11.66
N ARG A 230 1.12 -12.65 10.69
CA ARG A 230 0.79 -12.80 9.27
C ARG A 230 0.50 -14.24 8.90
N VAL A 231 1.32 -15.19 9.34
CA VAL A 231 1.14 -16.60 8.96
C VAL A 231 -0.15 -17.15 9.54
N ILE A 232 -0.42 -16.91 10.83
CA ILE A 232 -1.67 -17.37 11.45
C ILE A 232 -2.88 -16.71 10.79
N TYR A 233 -2.88 -15.39 10.60
CA TYR A 233 -4.02 -14.72 9.98
C TYR A 233 -4.22 -15.12 8.53
N LEU A 234 -3.16 -15.30 7.74
CA LEU A 234 -3.26 -15.75 6.34
C LEU A 234 -3.78 -17.19 6.27
N THR A 235 -3.22 -18.11 7.05
CA THR A 235 -3.61 -19.53 7.01
C THR A 235 -5.04 -19.72 7.52
N SER A 236 -5.41 -19.11 8.65
CA SER A 236 -6.78 -19.13 9.16
C SER A 236 -7.78 -18.51 8.19
N SER A 237 -7.43 -17.37 7.57
CA SER A 237 -8.27 -16.72 6.56
C SER A 237 -8.42 -17.58 5.31
N TRP A 238 -7.37 -18.27 4.88
CA TRP A 238 -7.43 -19.20 3.76
C TRP A 238 -8.34 -20.38 4.07
N SER A 239 -8.22 -20.97 5.27
CA SER A 239 -9.10 -22.06 5.71
C SER A 239 -10.57 -21.64 5.75
N ALA A 240 -10.88 -20.42 6.20
CA ALA A 240 -12.23 -19.88 6.13
C ALA A 240 -12.68 -19.69 4.68
N PHE A 241 -11.87 -19.06 3.82
CA PHE A 241 -12.21 -18.89 2.40
C PHE A 241 -12.62 -20.21 1.72
N LEU A 242 -11.92 -21.31 2.00
CA LEU A 242 -12.23 -22.62 1.42
C LEU A 242 -13.64 -23.15 1.79
N GLN A 243 -14.26 -22.66 2.87
CA GLN A 243 -15.62 -23.03 3.25
C GLN A 243 -16.70 -22.22 2.52
N ALA A 244 -16.38 -21.03 2.01
CA ALA A 244 -17.33 -20.16 1.28
C ALA A 244 -16.69 -19.47 0.05
N PRO A 245 -16.16 -20.22 -0.93
CA PRO A 245 -15.25 -19.67 -1.94
C PRO A 245 -15.93 -18.75 -2.97
N PHE A 246 -17.21 -18.95 -3.28
CA PHE A 246 -17.87 -18.21 -4.38
C PHE A 246 -18.38 -16.84 -3.96
N PHE A 247 -18.99 -16.76 -2.78
CA PHE A 247 -19.71 -15.58 -2.32
C PHE A 247 -19.19 -15.04 -0.97
N GLY A 248 -18.25 -15.74 -0.32
CA GLY A 248 -17.69 -15.31 0.95
C GLY A 248 -18.74 -15.23 2.07
N TYR A 249 -18.41 -14.41 3.06
CA TYR A 249 -19.17 -14.26 4.31
C TYR A 249 -19.88 -12.90 4.42
N GLY A 250 -19.80 -12.07 3.39
CA GLY A 250 -20.26 -10.69 3.44
C GLY A 250 -19.35 -9.80 4.29
N LEU A 251 -19.56 -8.48 4.20
CA LEU A 251 -18.72 -7.52 4.94
C LEU A 251 -18.82 -7.69 6.46
N GLY A 252 -19.97 -8.10 6.99
CA GLY A 252 -20.17 -8.28 8.44
C GLY A 252 -19.79 -9.67 8.99
N GLY A 253 -19.61 -10.68 8.12
CA GLY A 253 -19.40 -12.06 8.56
C GLY A 253 -17.93 -12.50 8.66
N VAL A 254 -16.99 -11.69 8.16
CA VAL A 254 -15.57 -12.06 8.05
C VAL A 254 -14.97 -12.45 9.40
N GLN A 255 -15.19 -11.66 10.45
CA GLN A 255 -14.63 -11.95 11.77
C GLN A 255 -15.17 -13.28 12.31
N GLY A 256 -16.48 -13.52 12.20
CA GLY A 256 -17.10 -14.77 12.67
C GLY A 256 -16.64 -16.01 11.92
N ALA A 257 -16.31 -15.85 10.64
CA ALA A 257 -15.82 -16.93 9.81
C ALA A 257 -14.37 -17.31 10.12
N VAL A 258 -13.50 -16.33 10.40
CA VAL A 258 -12.06 -16.57 10.57
C VAL A 258 -11.69 -16.86 12.03
N GLN A 259 -12.36 -16.23 12.99
CA GLN A 259 -12.03 -16.32 14.42
C GLN A 259 -11.98 -17.77 14.96
N PRO A 260 -12.84 -18.72 14.56
CA PRO A 260 -12.74 -20.10 15.01
C PRO A 260 -11.40 -20.76 14.66
N PHE A 261 -10.83 -20.43 13.50
CA PHE A 261 -9.55 -20.98 13.05
C PHE A 261 -8.37 -20.37 13.79
N THR A 262 -8.36 -19.06 14.02
CA THR A 262 -7.30 -18.42 14.79
C THR A 262 -7.36 -18.88 16.25
N SER A 263 -8.56 -18.97 16.83
CA SER A 263 -8.75 -19.49 18.20
C SER A 263 -8.30 -20.93 18.34
N ALA A 264 -8.57 -21.79 17.35
CA ALA A 264 -8.07 -23.17 17.33
C ALA A 264 -6.54 -23.26 17.27
N ALA A 265 -5.87 -22.27 16.67
CA ALA A 265 -4.42 -22.13 16.69
C ALA A 265 -3.87 -21.49 17.99
N GLY A 266 -4.73 -21.13 18.94
CA GLY A 266 -4.35 -20.46 20.20
C GLY A 266 -4.29 -18.94 20.12
N TRP A 267 -4.85 -18.34 19.07
CA TRP A 267 -4.81 -16.90 18.78
C TRP A 267 -6.22 -16.30 18.86
N PRO A 268 -6.61 -15.76 20.03
CA PRO A 268 -8.01 -15.46 20.33
C PRO A 268 -8.54 -14.19 19.67
N THR A 269 -7.74 -13.49 18.87
CA THR A 269 -8.16 -12.25 18.20
C THR A 269 -7.73 -12.28 16.74
N PHE A 270 -8.71 -12.10 15.85
CA PHE A 270 -8.50 -11.84 14.43
C PHE A 270 -9.01 -10.43 14.10
N TYR A 271 -8.23 -9.68 13.32
CA TYR A 271 -8.63 -8.34 12.86
C TYR A 271 -8.53 -8.19 11.34
N ASN A 272 -7.42 -8.63 10.74
CA ASN A 272 -7.14 -8.40 9.33
C ASN A 272 -6.23 -9.52 8.79
N PRO A 273 -6.48 -10.08 7.58
CA PRO A 273 -5.60 -11.07 6.95
C PRO A 273 -4.25 -10.49 6.50
N HIS A 274 -4.05 -9.17 6.54
CA HIS A 274 -2.91 -8.47 5.95
C HIS A 274 -2.68 -8.84 4.47
N ASN A 275 -3.77 -8.97 3.72
CA ASN A 275 -3.74 -9.20 2.28
C ASN A 275 -5.10 -8.78 1.70
N GLN A 276 -5.07 -7.78 0.82
CA GLN A 276 -6.29 -7.21 0.26
C GLN A 276 -7.08 -8.23 -0.57
N PHE A 277 -6.40 -9.09 -1.31
CA PHE A 277 -7.05 -10.07 -2.18
C PHE A 277 -7.75 -11.14 -1.34
N LEU A 278 -7.12 -11.60 -0.26
CA LEU A 278 -7.73 -12.53 0.69
C LEU A 278 -8.87 -11.88 1.46
N MET A 279 -8.75 -10.60 1.83
CA MET A 279 -9.85 -9.84 2.43
C MET A 279 -11.07 -9.80 1.49
N LEU A 280 -10.87 -9.50 0.21
CA LEU A 280 -11.96 -9.48 -0.79
C LEU A 280 -12.59 -10.87 -0.97
N MET A 281 -11.77 -11.92 -0.99
CA MET A 281 -12.25 -13.30 -1.07
C MET A 281 -13.07 -13.71 0.17
N LEU A 282 -12.69 -13.28 1.37
CA LEU A 282 -13.49 -13.52 2.57
C LEU A 282 -14.82 -12.75 2.53
N GLN A 283 -14.80 -11.52 2.04
CA GLN A 283 -15.98 -10.64 2.01
C GLN A 283 -17.01 -11.03 0.94
N GLY A 284 -16.54 -11.48 -0.22
CA GLY A 284 -17.39 -11.67 -1.39
C GLY A 284 -16.95 -12.81 -2.32
N GLY A 285 -16.07 -13.69 -1.84
CA GLY A 285 -15.56 -14.84 -2.59
C GLY A 285 -14.78 -14.44 -3.85
N LEU A 286 -14.67 -15.43 -4.74
CA LEU A 286 -14.07 -15.26 -6.07
C LEU A 286 -14.79 -14.18 -6.89
N LEU A 287 -16.08 -13.97 -6.67
CA LEU A 287 -16.84 -12.94 -7.41
C LEU A 287 -16.32 -11.53 -7.12
N ALA A 288 -16.14 -11.17 -5.83
CA ALA A 288 -15.55 -9.88 -5.46
C ALA A 288 -14.11 -9.74 -5.98
N LEU A 289 -13.32 -10.83 -5.94
CA LEU A 289 -11.96 -10.83 -6.47
C LEU A 289 -11.95 -10.59 -7.98
N VAL A 290 -12.85 -11.21 -8.75
CA VAL A 290 -12.97 -11.00 -10.20
C VAL A 290 -13.31 -9.55 -10.53
N PHE A 291 -14.30 -8.96 -9.85
CA PHE A 291 -14.63 -7.55 -10.07
C PHE A 291 -13.46 -6.62 -9.72
N TYR A 292 -12.74 -6.92 -8.64
CA TYR A 292 -11.57 -6.13 -8.25
C TYR A 292 -10.41 -6.26 -9.25
N ILE A 293 -10.07 -7.48 -9.68
CA ILE A 293 -9.02 -7.72 -10.69
C ILE A 293 -9.41 -7.06 -12.01
N TRP A 294 -10.68 -7.11 -12.40
CA TRP A 294 -11.16 -6.43 -13.60
C TRP A 294 -10.99 -4.91 -13.47
N PHE A 295 -11.45 -4.32 -12.38
CA PHE A 295 -11.30 -2.89 -12.10
C PHE A 295 -9.84 -2.43 -12.09
N PHE A 296 -8.98 -3.13 -11.32
CA PHE A 296 -7.57 -2.80 -11.22
C PHE A 296 -6.83 -3.04 -12.54
N GLY A 297 -7.13 -4.14 -13.23
CA GLY A 297 -6.55 -4.51 -14.52
C GLY A 297 -6.86 -3.50 -15.61
N LEU A 298 -8.09 -2.96 -15.66
CA LEU A 298 -8.42 -1.85 -16.56
C LEU A 298 -7.57 -0.62 -16.26
N ALA A 299 -7.41 -0.25 -15.00
CA ALA A 299 -6.59 0.88 -14.61
C ALA A 299 -5.12 0.71 -15.02
N VAL A 300 -4.57 -0.48 -14.86
CA VAL A 300 -3.21 -0.82 -15.32
C VAL A 300 -3.08 -0.72 -16.83
N PHE A 301 -3.99 -1.37 -17.57
CA PHE A 301 -4.01 -1.36 -19.03
C PHE A 301 -4.09 0.08 -19.57
N LYS A 302 -5.03 0.86 -19.05
CA LYS A 302 -5.23 2.27 -19.41
C LYS A 302 -4.04 3.14 -19.00
N SER A 303 -3.40 2.86 -17.88
CA SER A 303 -2.19 3.58 -17.47
C SER A 303 -0.99 3.29 -18.36
N ALA A 304 -0.99 2.19 -19.11
CA ALA A 304 0.08 1.84 -20.04
C ALA A 304 -0.04 2.50 -21.43
N THR A 305 -1.19 3.10 -21.78
CA THR A 305 -1.45 3.57 -23.16
C THR A 305 -0.83 4.92 -23.52
N SER A 306 -0.37 5.70 -22.54
CA SER A 306 0.24 7.02 -22.80
C SER A 306 1.56 7.19 -22.05
N VAL A 307 2.47 8.00 -22.59
CA VAL A 307 3.75 8.32 -21.93
C VAL A 307 3.53 8.98 -20.57
N TRP A 308 2.51 9.83 -20.46
CA TRP A 308 2.22 10.52 -19.21
C TRP A 308 1.70 9.56 -18.13
N SER A 309 0.68 8.76 -18.43
CA SER A 309 0.10 7.81 -17.46
C SER A 309 1.07 6.68 -17.12
N SER A 310 1.88 6.21 -18.08
CA SER A 310 2.92 5.21 -17.81
C SER A 310 4.05 5.78 -16.96
N THR A 311 4.31 7.09 -17.01
CA THR A 311 5.30 7.72 -16.13
C THR A 311 4.75 8.05 -14.74
N PHE A 312 3.51 8.54 -14.62
CA PHE A 312 3.03 9.10 -13.35
C PHE A 312 2.01 8.23 -12.60
N VAL A 313 1.29 7.34 -13.30
CA VAL A 313 0.19 6.57 -12.71
C VAL A 313 0.55 5.10 -12.58
N LEU A 314 0.98 4.46 -13.67
CA LEU A 314 1.29 3.03 -13.70
C LEU A 314 2.29 2.58 -12.60
N PRO A 315 3.41 3.28 -12.34
CA PRO A 315 4.35 2.88 -11.29
C PRO A 315 3.73 2.96 -9.90
N LEU A 316 2.89 3.97 -9.66
CA LEU A 316 2.19 4.15 -8.39
C LEU A 316 1.11 3.08 -8.18
N LEU A 317 0.43 2.66 -9.26
CA LEU A 317 -0.45 1.50 -9.23
C LEU A 317 0.33 0.22 -8.91
N MET A 318 1.52 0.02 -9.48
CA MET A 318 2.35 -1.15 -9.17
C MET A 318 2.86 -1.14 -7.72
N ILE A 319 3.26 0.02 -7.19
CA ILE A 319 3.60 0.21 -5.77
C ILE A 319 2.39 -0.16 -4.89
N TYR A 320 1.20 0.34 -5.23
CA TYR A 320 -0.04 0.03 -4.51
C TYR A 320 -0.39 -1.46 -4.60
N PHE A 321 -0.24 -2.09 -5.77
CA PHE A 321 -0.48 -3.52 -5.97
C PHE A 321 0.40 -4.38 -5.06
N VAL A 322 1.72 -4.14 -5.07
CA VAL A 322 2.66 -4.87 -4.20
C VAL A 322 2.33 -4.63 -2.73
N GLY A 323 1.95 -3.41 -2.35
CA GLY A 323 1.50 -3.11 -1.00
C GLY A 323 0.28 -3.93 -0.56
N ASN A 324 -0.68 -4.16 -1.47
CA ASN A 324 -1.89 -4.96 -1.25
C ASN A 324 -1.64 -6.48 -1.17
N LEU A 325 -0.50 -6.97 -1.66
CA LEU A 325 -0.10 -8.37 -1.44
C LEU A 325 0.25 -8.63 0.03
N LEU A 326 0.66 -7.59 0.75
CA LEU A 326 1.20 -7.66 2.10
C LEU A 326 0.29 -6.98 3.15
N ASN A 327 -0.74 -6.28 2.71
CA ASN A 327 -1.66 -5.49 3.54
C ASN A 327 -3.03 -5.37 2.86
N SER A 328 -4.00 -4.79 3.57
CA SER A 328 -5.35 -4.55 3.07
C SER A 328 -5.59 -3.06 2.87
N PHE A 329 -4.90 -2.42 1.92
CA PHE A 329 -4.86 -0.95 1.82
C PHE A 329 -6.19 -0.27 1.51
N HIS A 330 -7.18 -0.97 0.95
CA HIS A 330 -8.51 -0.38 0.80
C HIS A 330 -9.26 -0.25 2.13
N PHE A 331 -8.90 -1.07 3.11
CA PHE A 331 -9.41 -0.98 4.47
C PHE A 331 -8.79 0.21 5.22
N ASP A 332 -7.50 0.47 4.99
CA ASP A 332 -6.76 1.53 5.65
C ASP A 332 -7.07 2.91 5.06
N PHE A 333 -7.23 3.92 5.93
CA PHE A 333 -7.75 5.23 5.49
C PHE A 333 -6.83 5.94 4.51
N ALA A 334 -5.54 6.07 4.84
CA ALA A 334 -4.65 6.93 4.08
C ALA A 334 -4.37 6.34 2.69
N GLU A 335 -4.10 5.04 2.63
CA GLU A 335 -3.79 4.29 1.42
C GLU A 335 -5.01 4.21 0.50
N SER A 336 -6.21 3.97 1.06
CA SER A 336 -7.46 4.01 0.30
C SER A 336 -7.74 5.39 -0.32
N VAL A 337 -7.53 6.48 0.43
CA VAL A 337 -7.66 7.85 -0.10
C VAL A 337 -6.62 8.13 -1.18
N ALA A 338 -5.38 7.68 -1.00
CA ALA A 338 -4.33 7.83 -2.00
C ALA A 338 -4.66 7.09 -3.30
N PHE A 339 -5.22 5.89 -3.21
CA PHE A 339 -5.70 5.15 -4.37
C PHE A 339 -6.84 5.88 -5.08
N VAL A 340 -7.81 6.41 -4.32
CA VAL A 340 -8.92 7.20 -4.90
C VAL A 340 -8.39 8.40 -5.68
N ILE A 341 -7.43 9.15 -5.11
CA ILE A 341 -6.80 10.29 -5.79
C ILE A 341 -6.03 9.82 -7.03
N LEU A 342 -5.23 8.76 -6.92
CA LEU A 342 -4.46 8.21 -8.04
C LEU A 342 -5.36 7.78 -9.20
N TYR A 343 -6.45 7.08 -8.91
CA TYR A 343 -7.41 6.66 -9.93
C TYR A 343 -8.17 7.86 -10.52
N ALA A 344 -8.54 8.84 -9.68
CA ALA A 344 -9.15 10.07 -10.14
C ALA A 344 -8.21 10.87 -11.08
N VAL A 345 -6.91 10.89 -10.78
CA VAL A 345 -5.87 11.47 -11.65
C VAL A 345 -5.82 10.74 -13.00
N LEU A 346 -5.88 9.41 -13.02
CA LEU A 346 -5.93 8.61 -14.25
C LEU A 346 -7.15 8.97 -15.11
N LEU A 347 -8.34 9.00 -14.51
CA LEU A 347 -9.57 9.34 -15.23
C LEU A 347 -9.59 10.80 -15.69
N GLY A 348 -9.10 11.73 -14.88
CA GLY A 348 -9.11 13.17 -15.19
C GLY A 348 -8.06 13.59 -16.22
N ALA A 349 -6.87 12.98 -16.21
CA ALA A 349 -5.86 13.21 -17.25
C ALA A 349 -6.23 12.52 -18.58
N THR A 350 -7.07 11.49 -18.44
CA THR A 350 -7.71 10.72 -19.48
C THR A 350 -8.87 11.40 -20.23
N ALA A 351 -8.67 12.01 -21.40
CA ALA A 351 -9.77 12.15 -22.36
C ALA A 351 -10.05 10.75 -22.96
N TRP A 352 -10.70 9.89 -22.18
CA TRP A 352 -11.22 8.62 -22.66
C TRP A 352 -12.52 8.94 -23.40
N ASP A 353 -12.47 8.89 -24.74
CA ASP A 353 -13.61 8.99 -25.65
C ASP A 353 -14.54 7.78 -25.53
#